data_AF-A0A965FT93-F1
#
_entry.id   AF-A0A965FT93-F1
#
_cell.length_a   1.000
_cell.length_b   1.000
_cell.length_c   1.000
_cell.angle_alpha   90.00
_cell.angle_beta   90.00
_cell.angle_gamma   90.00
#
_symmetry.space_group_name_H-M   'P 1'
#
loop_
_entity.id
_entity.type
_entity.pdbx_description
1 polymer ?
#
loop_
_entity_poly.entity_id
_entity_poly.type
_entity_poly.pdbx_seq_one_letter_code
_entity_poly.pdbx_strand_id
1 'polypeptide(L)'
;MSNLNDLLKNEGASIDADDDFEAINALYYERGWSDGLPIVPPTTARVEKMLAYCDRPWNEPIAKIPPRWGDATPLRLAANAVMAGCKPEYFPLFMLAI
;
A
#
# COMPACT_ATOMS: atom_id res chain seq x y z
N MET A 1 18.67 -4.06 -2.15
CA MET A 1 17.25 -3.81 -2.45
C MET A 1 16.44 -4.47 -1.35
N SER A 2 15.48 -3.78 -0.77
CA SER A 2 14.63 -4.35 0.29
C SER A 2 13.84 -5.52 -0.29
N ASN A 3 13.76 -6.65 0.43
CA ASN A 3 12.98 -7.81 0.02
C ASN A 3 11.54 -7.65 0.52
N LEU A 4 10.55 -7.68 -0.39
CA LEU A 4 9.14 -7.51 -0.03
C LEU A 4 8.70 -8.53 1.02
N ASN A 5 9.09 -9.79 0.85
CA ASN A 5 8.71 -10.87 1.78
C ASN A 5 9.23 -10.64 3.19
N ASP A 6 10.38 -9.98 3.36
CA ASP A 6 10.90 -9.67 4.69
C ASP A 6 10.16 -8.47 5.31
N LEU A 7 9.76 -7.49 4.49
CA LEU A 7 8.97 -6.35 4.96
C LEU A 7 7.55 -6.74 5.37
N LEU A 8 6.94 -7.72 4.69
CA LEU A 8 5.59 -8.19 5.01
C LEU A 8 5.51 -8.99 6.32
N LYS A 9 6.64 -9.50 6.83
CA LYS A 9 6.68 -10.14 8.16
C LYS A 9 6.55 -9.16 9.32
N ASN A 10 6.70 -7.85 9.06
CA ASN A 10 6.55 -6.84 10.10
C ASN A 10 5.10 -6.80 10.59
N GLU A 11 4.92 -6.58 11.88
CA GLU A 11 3.59 -6.49 12.48
C GLU A 11 2.76 -5.39 11.80
N GLY A 12 1.55 -5.75 11.36
CA GLY A 12 0.64 -4.84 10.66
C GLY A 12 1.00 -4.53 9.20
N ALA A 13 2.01 -5.17 8.60
CA ALA A 13 2.37 -4.98 7.20
C ALA A 13 1.48 -5.76 6.22
N SER A 14 0.89 -6.88 6.65
CA SER A 14 -0.05 -7.69 5.87
C SER A 14 -1.13 -8.31 6.76
N ILE A 15 -2.20 -8.75 6.12
CA ILE A 15 -3.25 -9.57 6.72
C ILE A 15 -3.57 -10.73 5.76
N ASP A 16 -3.98 -11.86 6.32
CA ASP A 16 -4.62 -12.92 5.54
C ASP A 16 -6.12 -12.63 5.45
N ALA A 17 -6.68 -12.80 4.26
CA ALA A 17 -8.10 -12.61 3.98
C ALA A 17 -8.52 -13.55 2.85
N ASP A 18 -9.81 -13.81 2.74
CA ASP A 18 -10.38 -14.58 1.64
C ASP A 18 -10.11 -13.86 0.30
N ASP A 19 -9.81 -14.63 -0.76
CA ASP A 19 -9.63 -14.08 -2.11
C ASP A 19 -10.99 -13.82 -2.78
N ASP A 20 -11.77 -12.94 -2.15
CA ASP A 20 -13.10 -12.53 -2.54
C ASP A 20 -13.20 -11.00 -2.47
N PHE A 21 -13.63 -10.38 -3.56
CA PHE A 21 -13.57 -8.92 -3.70
C PHE A 21 -14.54 -8.23 -2.74
N GLU A 22 -15.76 -8.75 -2.62
CA GLU A 22 -16.82 -8.25 -1.77
C GLU A 22 -16.45 -8.41 -0.29
N ALA A 23 -15.93 -9.57 0.12
CA ALA A 23 -15.49 -9.83 1.48
C ALA A 23 -14.34 -8.91 1.91
N ILE A 24 -13.34 -8.70 1.05
CA ILE A 24 -12.23 -7.77 1.33
C ILE A 24 -12.75 -6.34 1.49
N ASN A 25 -13.64 -5.89 0.61
CA ASN A 25 -14.19 -4.55 0.70
C ASN A 25 -15.05 -4.36 1.95
N ALA A 26 -15.85 -5.35 2.34
CA ALA A 26 -16.58 -5.34 3.61
C ALA A 26 -15.62 -5.24 4.82
N LEU A 27 -14.54 -6.04 4.83
CA LEU A 27 -13.53 -6.00 5.88
C LEU A 27 -12.86 -4.63 6.01
N TYR A 28 -12.47 -4.03 4.89
CA TYR A 28 -11.83 -2.70 4.87
C TYR A 28 -12.80 -1.61 5.35
N TYR A 29 -14.06 -1.70 4.95
CA TYR A 29 -15.10 -0.78 5.40
C TYR A 29 -15.34 -0.91 6.91
N GLU A 30 -15.54 -2.12 7.43
CA GLU A 30 -15.77 -2.39 8.86
C GLU A 30 -14.62 -1.92 9.75
N ARG A 31 -13.37 -2.02 9.26
CA ARG A 31 -12.18 -1.55 9.98
C ARG A 31 -11.89 -0.06 9.81
N GLY A 32 -12.65 0.65 8.97
CA GLY A 32 -12.40 2.05 8.64
C GLY A 32 -11.06 2.28 7.92
N TRP A 33 -10.66 1.32 7.09
CA TRP A 33 -9.41 1.36 6.31
C TRP A 33 -9.57 1.89 4.89
N SER A 34 -10.82 2.06 4.43
CA SER A 34 -11.14 2.85 3.24
C SER A 34 -11.81 4.16 3.63
N ASP A 35 -11.99 5.04 2.65
CA ASP A 35 -12.77 6.28 2.74
C ASP A 35 -14.28 6.07 2.59
N GLY A 36 -14.74 4.81 2.61
CA GLY A 36 -16.12 4.41 2.35
C GLY A 36 -16.39 3.97 0.92
N LEU A 37 -15.44 4.17 -0.01
CA LEU A 37 -15.52 3.63 -1.36
C LEU A 37 -14.87 2.24 -1.46
N PRO A 38 -15.23 1.43 -2.48
CA PRO A 38 -14.52 0.21 -2.77
C PRO A 38 -13.06 0.47 -3.16
N ILE A 39 -12.17 -0.42 -2.73
CA ILE A 39 -10.74 -0.39 -3.02
C ILE A 39 -10.37 -1.55 -3.95
N VAL A 40 -9.30 -1.37 -4.71
CA VAL A 40 -8.62 -2.50 -5.36
C VAL A 40 -7.73 -3.19 -4.31
N PRO A 41 -7.94 -4.48 -3.98
CA PRO A 41 -7.20 -5.13 -2.90
C PRO A 41 -5.69 -5.07 -3.10
N PRO A 42 -4.90 -4.57 -2.12
CA PRO A 42 -3.46 -4.40 -2.25
C PRO A 42 -2.70 -5.72 -2.03
N THR A 43 -2.99 -6.72 -2.87
CA THR A 43 -2.30 -8.02 -2.86
C THR A 43 -0.80 -7.85 -3.07
N THR A 44 0.02 -8.75 -2.53
CA THR A 44 1.48 -8.76 -2.68
C THR A 44 1.91 -8.56 -4.14
N ALA A 45 1.30 -9.27 -5.08
CA ALA A 45 1.64 -9.17 -6.50
C ALA A 45 1.34 -7.79 -7.12
N ARG A 46 0.28 -7.10 -6.67
CA ARG A 46 -0.04 -5.74 -7.15
C ARG A 46 0.90 -4.70 -6.55
N VAL A 47 1.22 -4.84 -5.26
CA VAL A 47 2.18 -3.97 -4.56
C VAL A 47 3.57 -4.11 -5.15
N GLU A 48 4.02 -5.33 -5.45
CA GLU A 48 5.32 -5.59 -6.09
C GLU A 48 5.44 -4.91 -7.45
N LYS A 49 4.38 -4.97 -8.29
CA LYS A 49 4.34 -4.25 -9.58
C LYS A 49 4.50 -2.74 -9.41
N MET A 50 3.93 -2.18 -8.37
CA MET A 50 4.02 -0.75 -8.04
C MET A 50 5.46 -0.40 -7.61
N LEU A 51 6.03 -1.21 -6.71
CA LEU A 51 7.40 -1.06 -6.19
C LEU A 51 8.48 -1.28 -7.25
N ALA A 52 8.20 -1.99 -8.34
CA ALA A 52 9.12 -2.14 -9.47
C ALA A 52 9.48 -0.80 -10.15
N TYR A 53 8.65 0.24 -9.97
CA TYR A 53 8.92 1.60 -10.43
C TYR A 53 9.58 2.49 -9.35
N CYS A 54 9.92 1.94 -8.18
CA CYS A 54 10.55 2.68 -7.09
C CYS A 54 12.08 2.58 -7.17
N ASP A 55 12.76 3.72 -7.11
CA ASP A 55 14.22 3.85 -7.22
C ASP A 55 14.95 3.96 -5.87
N ARG A 56 14.24 3.75 -4.75
CA ARG A 56 14.74 3.95 -3.38
C ARG A 56 14.33 2.82 -2.42
N PRO A 57 14.95 2.73 -1.21
CA PRO A 57 14.61 1.70 -0.24
C PRO A 57 13.14 1.74 0.19
N TRP A 58 12.48 0.59 0.20
CA TRP A 58 11.01 0.52 0.39
C TRP A 58 10.55 0.73 1.84
N ASN A 59 11.49 0.73 2.79
CA ASN A 59 11.28 0.89 4.21
C ASN A 59 11.74 2.25 4.75
N GLU A 60 12.29 3.12 3.90
CA GLU A 60 12.69 4.47 4.31
C GLU A 60 11.55 5.46 4.05
N PRO A 61 11.12 6.24 5.05
CA PRO A 61 10.04 7.21 4.87
C PRO A 61 10.46 8.35 3.94
N ILE A 62 9.57 8.74 3.02
CA ILE A 62 9.75 9.96 2.23
C ILE A 62 9.16 11.18 2.92
N ALA A 63 8.15 10.97 3.77
CA ALA A 63 7.49 11.99 4.57
C ALA A 63 6.82 11.37 5.81
N LYS A 64 6.30 12.23 6.69
CA LYS A 64 5.40 11.85 7.78
C LYS A 64 4.05 12.51 7.56
N ILE A 65 2.97 11.73 7.58
CA ILE A 65 1.64 12.21 7.17
C ILE A 65 0.76 12.46 8.40
N PRO A 66 0.20 13.67 8.59
CA PRO A 66 -0.78 13.93 9.65
C PRO A 66 -2.08 13.13 9.41
N PRO A 67 -2.92 12.93 10.44
CA PRO A 67 -2.80 13.46 11.80
C PRO A 67 -1.89 12.63 12.72
N ARG A 68 -1.61 11.37 12.37
CA ARG A 68 -0.82 10.45 13.20
C ARG A 68 0.70 10.61 13.02
N TRP A 69 1.12 11.41 12.05
CA TRP A 69 2.54 11.60 11.68
C TRP A 69 3.25 10.27 11.41
N GLY A 70 2.52 9.33 10.80
CA GLY A 70 3.04 8.02 10.44
C GLY A 70 3.98 8.10 9.24
N ASP A 71 4.96 7.19 9.23
CA ASP A 71 5.96 7.12 8.16
C ASP A 71 5.31 6.70 6.83
N ALA A 72 5.38 7.59 5.83
CA ALA A 72 5.02 7.30 4.44
C ALA A 72 6.22 6.65 3.75
N THR A 73 6.40 5.35 3.95
CA THR A 73 7.40 4.55 3.22
C THR A 73 6.87 4.17 1.85
N PRO A 74 7.75 3.90 0.85
CA PRO A 74 7.31 3.45 -0.46
C PRO A 74 6.42 2.20 -0.41
N LEU A 75 6.68 1.26 0.51
CA LEU A 75 5.79 0.08 0.70
C LEU A 75 4.35 0.49 1.05
N ARG A 76 4.19 1.41 2.01
CA ARG A 76 2.86 1.88 2.44
C ARG A 76 2.19 2.71 1.35
N LEU A 77 2.95 3.55 0.66
CA LEU A 77 2.44 4.33 -0.46
C LEU A 77 2.02 3.45 -1.63
N ALA A 78 2.76 2.38 -1.93
CA ALA A 78 2.42 1.42 -2.97
C ALA A 78 1.09 0.71 -2.67
N ALA A 79 0.87 0.28 -1.43
CA ALA A 79 -0.41 -0.29 -1.02
C ALA A 79 -1.57 0.69 -1.21
N ASN A 80 -1.41 1.96 -0.79
CA ASN A 80 -2.41 3.00 -0.98
C ASN A 80 -2.66 3.34 -2.46
N ALA A 81 -1.60 3.39 -3.27
CA ALA A 81 -1.70 3.61 -4.71
C ALA A 81 -2.46 2.48 -5.39
N VAL A 82 -2.21 1.21 -5.01
CA VAL A 82 -2.99 0.08 -5.49
C VAL A 82 -4.45 0.23 -5.09
N MET A 83 -4.75 0.50 -3.81
CA MET A 83 -6.13 0.68 -3.33
C MET A 83 -6.90 1.73 -4.12
N ALA A 84 -6.24 2.84 -4.47
CA ALA A 84 -6.80 3.92 -5.28
C ALA A 84 -6.91 3.60 -6.79
N GLY A 85 -6.47 2.43 -7.24
CA GLY A 85 -6.49 2.03 -8.65
C GLY A 85 -5.42 2.72 -9.51
N CYS A 86 -4.34 3.21 -8.90
CA CYS A 86 -3.23 3.85 -9.60
C CYS A 86 -2.51 2.84 -10.51
N LYS A 87 -2.02 3.32 -11.66
CA LYS A 87 -1.19 2.50 -12.55
C LYS A 87 0.26 2.44 -12.06
N PRO A 88 0.95 1.29 -12.17
CA PRO A 88 2.35 1.13 -11.78
C PRO A 88 3.29 2.22 -12.29
N GLU A 89 3.19 2.55 -13.58
CA GLU A 89 4.05 3.55 -14.23
C GLU A 89 3.89 4.97 -13.68
N TYR A 90 2.83 5.26 -12.93
CA TYR A 90 2.61 6.56 -12.29
C TYR A 90 3.10 6.61 -10.85
N PHE A 91 3.57 5.49 -10.28
CA PHE A 91 3.99 5.44 -8.89
C PHE A 91 5.10 6.44 -8.51
N PRO A 92 6.10 6.74 -9.36
CA PRO A 92 7.08 7.79 -9.06
C PRO A 92 6.44 9.18 -8.89
N LEU A 93 5.47 9.52 -9.73
CA LEU A 93 4.73 10.77 -9.64
C LEU A 93 3.81 10.80 -8.41
N PHE A 94 3.20 9.66 -8.09
CA PHE A 94 2.41 9.52 -6.86
C PHE A 94 3.27 9.81 -5.63
N MET A 95 4.49 9.24 -5.55
CA MET A 95 5.41 9.50 -4.44
C MET A 95 5.90 10.95 -4.41
N LEU A 96 6.10 11.59 -5.57
CA LEU A 96 6.52 13.00 -5.65
C LEU A 96 5.46 13.97 -5.09
N ALA A 97 4.18 13.60 -5.15
CA ALA A 97 3.07 14.44 -4.69
C ALA A 97 2.84 14.42 -3.17
N ILE A 98 3.63 13.63 -2.43
CA ILE A 98 3.55 13.45 -0.98
C ILE A 98 4.59 14.34 -0.29
#